data_AF-A0A924S8Q4-F1
#
_entry.id   AF-A0A924S8Q4-F1
#
_cell.length_a   1.000
_cell.length_b   1.000
_cell.length_c   1.000
_cell.angle_alpha   90.00
_cell.angle_beta   90.00
_cell.angle_gamma   90.00
#
_symmetry.space_group_name_H-M   'P 1'
#
loop_
_entity.id
_entity.type
_entity.pdbx_description
1 polymer ?
#
loop_
_entity_poly.entity_id
_entity_poly.type
_entity_poly.pdbx_seq_one_letter_code
_entity_poly.pdbx_strand_id
1 'polypeptide(L)' 'MNFFTTKVSDEAIERVVQVLRSGFLNEGAVVKEFEADLVDYLGASHVVTTNSATSALHLALIHLGIGPGDEVIIPPQT' A
#
# COMPACT_ATOMS: atom_id res chain seq x y z
N MET A 1 4.69 12.29 24.38
CA MET A 1 4.51 11.43 23.18
C MET A 1 4.93 12.29 21.99
N ASN A 2 5.99 11.92 21.27
CA ASN A 2 6.46 12.68 20.12
C ASN A 2 5.57 12.35 18.90
N PHE A 3 4.96 13.36 18.28
CA PHE A 3 4.12 13.19 17.09
C PHE A 3 4.92 12.71 15.86
N PHE A 4 6.23 12.95 15.81
CA PHE A 4 7.06 12.70 14.63
C PHE A 4 7.91 11.44 14.73
N THR A 5 7.80 10.67 15.81
CA THR A 5 8.54 9.40 15.94
C THR A 5 7.68 8.23 15.48
N THR A 6 8.11 7.57 14.40
CA THR A 6 7.50 6.33 13.91
C THR A 6 7.84 5.17 14.84
N LYS A 7 6.83 4.38 15.21
CA LYS A 7 7.06 3.10 15.89
C LYS A 7 7.34 2.04 14.84
N VAL A 8 8.46 1.35 14.98
CA VAL A 8 8.83 0.21 14.15
C VAL A 8 9.09 -0.96 15.09
N SER A 9 8.51 -2.13 14.80
CA SER A 9 8.73 -3.34 15.60
C SER A 9 10.06 -3.99 15.25
N ASP A 10 10.65 -4.73 16.20
CA ASP A 10 11.88 -5.50 15.96
C ASP A 10 11.67 -6.54 14.83
N GLU A 11 10.47 -7.12 14.75
CA GLU A 11 10.09 -8.06 13.69
C GLU A 11 10.13 -7.40 12.30
N ALA A 12 9.62 -6.17 12.16
CA ALA A 12 9.66 -5.44 10.90
C ALA A 12 11.11 -5.14 10.48
N ILE A 13 11.98 -4.80 11.45
CA ILE A 13 13.40 -4.56 11.20
C ILE A 13 14.07 -5.84 10.69
N GLU A 14 13.86 -6.96 11.37
CA GLU A 14 14.43 -8.25 10.97
C GLU A 14 13.95 -8.67 9.57
N ARG A 15 12.66 -8.48 9.26
CA ARG A 15 12.11 -8.79 7.93
C ARG A 15 12.76 -7.95 6.83
N VAL A 16 13.01 -6.66 7.09
CA VAL A 16 13.74 -5.78 6.15
C VAL A 16 15.17 -6.26 5.96
N VAL A 17 15.87 -6.64 7.03
CA VAL A 17 17.25 -7.18 6.94
C VAL A 17 17.29 -8.45 6.10
N GLN A 18 16.31 -9.34 6.21
CA GLN A 18 16.20 -10.54 5.38
C GLN A 18 16.03 -10.19 3.90
N VAL A 19 15.17 -9.22 3.56
CA VAL A 19 15.01 -8.72 2.18
C VAL A 19 16.33 -8.17 1.66
N LEU A 20 17.02 -7.33 2.43
CA LEU A 20 18.32 -6.77 2.06
C LEU A 20 19.37 -7.86 1.77
N ARG A 21 19.41 -8.91 2.60
CA ARG A 21 20.33 -10.05 2.43
C ARG A 21 19.97 -10.94 1.25
N SER A 22 18.70 -10.99 0.84
CA SER A 22 18.24 -11.80 -0.30
C SER A 22 18.73 -11.27 -1.66
N GLY A 23 19.07 -9.98 -1.74
CA GLY A 23 19.44 -9.30 -2.99
C GLY A 23 18.24 -8.96 -3.89
N PHE A 24 17.02 -9.36 -3.53
CA PHE A 24 15.79 -9.08 -4.29
C PHE A 24 15.00 -7.96 -3.61
N LEU A 25 15.28 -6.71 -3.99
CA LEU A 25 14.81 -5.51 -3.28
C LEU A 25 13.55 -4.86 -3.86
N ASN A 26 13.08 -5.34 -5.01
CA ASN A 26 11.92 -4.81 -5.71
C ASN A 26 10.68 -5.69 -5.48
N GLU A 27 9.62 -5.43 -6.23
CA GLU A 27 8.37 -6.19 -6.17
C GLU A 27 8.60 -7.68 -6.45
N GLY A 28 8.17 -8.55 -5.55
CA GLY A 28 8.36 -10.00 -5.64
C GLY A 28 7.65 -10.77 -4.54
N ALA A 29 8.25 -11.89 -4.12
CA ALA A 29 7.61 -12.83 -3.21
C ALA A 29 7.13 -12.20 -1.89
N VAL A 30 7.90 -11.28 -1.31
CA VAL A 30 7.55 -10.59 -0.05
C VAL A 30 6.35 -9.67 -0.21
N VAL A 31 6.20 -9.03 -1.37
CA VAL A 31 5.02 -8.20 -1.67
C VAL A 31 3.79 -9.09 -1.83
N LYS A 32 3.92 -10.23 -2.53
CA LYS A 32 2.81 -11.18 -2.73
C LYS A 32 2.34 -11.82 -1.42
N GLU A 33 3.28 -12.13 -0.53
CA GLU A 33 2.97 -12.60 0.84
C GLU A 33 2.16 -11.54 1.59
N PHE A 34 2.65 -10.30 1.60
CA PHE A 34 1.95 -9.19 2.26
C PHE A 34 0.56 -8.91 1.66
N GLU A 35 0.40 -9.01 0.34
CA GLU A 35 -0.89 -8.87 -0.32
C GLU A 35 -1.86 -9.98 0.04
N ALA A 36 -1.39 -11.22 0.17
CA ALA A 36 -2.22 -12.34 0.62
C ALA A 36 -2.72 -12.14 2.06
N ASP A 37 -1.83 -11.72 2.97
CA ASP A 37 -2.22 -11.40 4.34
C ASP A 37 -3.23 -10.23 4.40
N LEU A 38 -3.08 -9.24 3.51
CA LEU A 38 -4.01 -8.11 3.41
C LEU A 38 -5.38 -8.51 2.87
N VAL A 39 -5.46 -9.46 1.94
CA VAL A 39 -6.75 -10.01 1.45
C VAL A 39 -7.55 -10.53 2.65
N ASP A 40 -6.92 -11.35 3.49
CA ASP A 40 -7.57 -11.92 4.68
C ASP A 40 -7.91 -10.86 5.72
N TYR A 41 -6.99 -9.92 5.97
CA TYR A 41 -7.18 -8.84 6.94
C TYR A 41 -8.32 -7.88 6.54
N LEU A 42 -8.42 -7.53 5.25
CA LEU A 42 -9.43 -6.59 4.74
C LEU A 42 -10.75 -7.28 4.38
N GLY A 43 -10.78 -8.61 4.28
CA GLY A 43 -11.92 -9.35 3.73
C GLY A 43 -12.18 -9.03 2.25
N ALA A 44 -11.14 -8.64 1.52
CA ALA A 44 -11.23 -8.27 0.11
C ALA A 44 -11.01 -9.50 -0.78
N SER A 45 -11.59 -9.53 -1.99
CA SER A 45 -11.31 -10.62 -2.95
C SER A 45 -9.94 -10.49 -3.62
N HIS A 46 -9.44 -9.26 -3.75
CA HIS A 46 -8.14 -8.94 -4.37
C HIS A 46 -7.54 -7.71 -3.69
N VAL A 47 -6.21 -7.69 -3.56
CA VAL A 47 -5.44 -6.55 -3.06
C VAL A 47 -4.27 -6.30 -4.01
N VAL A 48 -3.97 -5.03 -4.25
CA VAL A 48 -2.76 -4.59 -4.97
C VAL A 48 -2.13 -3.47 -4.16
N THR A 49 -0.85 -3.64 -3.81
CA THR A 49 -0.07 -2.65 -3.09
C THR A 49 0.60 -1.68 -4.05
N THR A 50 0.77 -0.43 -3.59
CA THR A 50 1.45 0.61 -4.35
C THR A 50 2.38 1.39 -3.43
N ASN A 51 3.27 2.20 -4.01
CA ASN A 51 4.23 2.98 -3.25
C ASN A 51 3.63 4.14 -2.43
N SER A 52 2.35 4.49 -2.64
CA SER A 52 1.67 5.54 -1.88
C SER A 52 0.15 5.45 -2.02
N ALA A 53 -0.58 6.00 -1.04
CA ALA A 53 -2.05 6.11 -1.13
C ALA A 53 -2.51 6.94 -2.34
N THR A 54 -1.75 7.97 -2.74
CA THR A 54 -2.04 8.77 -3.93
C THR A 54 -1.95 7.94 -5.20
N SER A 55 -0.94 7.08 -5.33
CA SER A 55 -0.79 6.17 -6.46
C SER A 55 -1.96 5.17 -6.52
N ALA A 56 -2.34 4.60 -5.37
CA ALA A 56 -3.49 3.70 -5.28
C ALA A 56 -4.80 4.39 -5.74
N LEU A 57 -5.08 5.60 -5.23
CA LEU A 57 -6.30 6.33 -5.60
C LEU A 57 -6.28 6.75 -7.07
N HIS A 58 -5.13 7.18 -7.59
CA HIS A 58 -4.99 7.52 -9.00
C HIS A 58 -5.26 6.31 -9.91
N LEU A 59 -4.68 5.14 -9.59
CA LEU A 59 -4.94 3.91 -10.33
C LEU A 59 -6.39 3.46 -10.23
N ALA A 60 -7.02 3.64 -9.05
CA ALA A 60 -8.44 3.33 -8.87
C ALA A 60 -9.34 4.17 -9.79
N LEU A 61 -9.09 5.48 -9.90
CA LEU A 61 -9.84 6.36 -10.80
C LEU A 61 -9.64 6.00 -12.27
N ILE A 62 -8.39 5.69 -12.67
CA ILE A 62 -8.09 5.19 -14.03
C ILE A 62 -8.85 3.89 -14.30
N HIS A 63 -8.83 2.94 -13.36
CA HIS A 63 -9.49 1.66 -13.51
C HIS A 63 -11.02 1.78 -13.65
N LEU A 64 -11.62 2.74 -12.94
CA LEU A 64 -13.05 3.06 -13.05
C LEU A 64 -13.41 3.82 -14.35
N GLY A 65 -12.42 4.22 -15.15
CA GLY A 65 -12.65 4.94 -16.40
C GLY A 65 -13.01 6.41 -16.23
N ILE A 66 -12.73 7.01 -15.07
CA ILE A 66 -13.02 8.42 -14.78
C ILE A 66 -12.20 9.32 -15.71
N GLY A 67 -12.87 10.30 -16.32
CA GLY A 67 -12.27 11.19 -17.30
C GLY A 67 -12.93 12.57 -17.39
N PRO A 68 -12.62 13.34 -18.46
CA PRO A 68 -13.17 14.66 -18.65
C PRO A 68 -14.71 14.66 -18.70
N GLY A 69 -15.34 15.44 -17.82
CA GLY A 69 -16.80 15.54 -17.72
C GLY A 69 -17.41 14.72 -16.58
N ASP A 70 -16.64 13.81 -15.96
CA ASP A 70 -17.10 13.07 -14.78
C ASP A 70 -16.92 13.89 -13.50
N GLU A 71 -17.81 13.68 -12.54
CA GLU A 71 -17.76 14.31 -11.22
C GLU A 71 -17.29 13.32 -10.16
N VAL A 72 -16.38 13.75 -9.28
CA VAL A 72 -15.89 12.98 -8.13
C VAL A 72 -16.11 13.80 -6.87
N ILE A 73 -17.03 13.36 -6.01
CA ILE A 73 -17.39 14.06 -4.77
C ILE A 73 -16.33 13.78 -3.69
N ILE A 74 -15.83 14.84 -3.04
CA ILE A 74 -14.88 14.76 -1.92
C ILE A 74 -15.38 15.57 -0.72
N PRO A 75 -14.93 15.26 0.51
CA PRO A 75 -15.24 16.09 1.67
C PRO A 75 -14.62 17.51 1.57
N PRO A 76 -15.35 18.56 1.97
CA PRO A 76 -14.85 19.94 1.94
C PRO A 76 -14.08 20.25 3.23
N GLN A 77 -12.88 19.71 3.39
CA GLN A 77 -12.05 19.98 4.56
C GLN A 77 -10.83 20.83 4.16
N THR A 78 -10.86 22.11 4.52
CA THR A 78 -9.75 23.09 4.38
C THR A 78 -9.06 23.32 5.71
#